data_AF-A0A7X9TSC9-F1
#
_entry.id   AF-A0A7X9TSC9-F1
#
_cell.length_a   1.000
_cell.length_b   1.000
_cell.length_c   1.000
_cell.angle_alpha   90.00
_cell.angle_beta   90.00
_cell.angle_gamma   90.00
#
_symmetry.space_group_name_H-M   'P 1'
#
loop_
_entity.id
_entity.type
_entity.pdbx_description
1 polymer ?
#
loop_
_entity_poly.entity_id
_entity_poly.type
_entity_poly.pdbx_seq_one_letter_code
_entity_poly.pdbx_strand_id
1 'polypeptide(L)'
;MTNQKLHTERFNCVWDALEDTPQEAANMRLRSKLLLELCSTIRSWELSQTEAAQRLGISQPRLNDVLNGKIDKFSLDALVNLSAAAHMNVDICFSASPA
;
A
#
# COMPACT_ATOMS: atom_id res chain seq x y z
N MET A 1 15.17 42.35 -2.87
CA MET A 1 14.30 41.33 -3.48
C MET A 1 15.11 40.06 -3.64
N THR A 2 15.08 39.17 -2.65
CA THR A 2 15.91 37.96 -2.63
C THR A 2 15.31 36.95 -3.59
N ASN A 3 16.05 36.63 -4.65
CA ASN A 3 15.69 35.66 -5.67
C ASN A 3 15.88 34.27 -5.06
N GLN A 4 14.85 33.74 -4.39
CA GLN A 4 14.88 32.39 -3.85
C GLN A 4 14.70 31.43 -5.02
N LYS A 5 15.82 30.88 -5.51
CA LYS A 5 15.83 29.78 -6.47
C LYS A 5 15.01 28.64 -5.88
N LEU A 6 13.85 28.35 -6.48
CA LEU A 6 13.10 27.12 -6.22
C LEU A 6 14.00 25.94 -6.64
N HIS A 7 14.51 25.20 -5.67
CA HIS A 7 15.21 23.95 -5.91
C HIS A 7 14.14 22.90 -6.19
N THR A 8 14.05 22.42 -7.44
CA THR A 8 13.13 21.33 -7.82
C THR A 8 13.94 20.05 -7.96
N GLU A 9 13.74 19.13 -7.02
CA GLU A 9 14.36 17.81 -7.05
C GLU A 9 13.42 16.80 -7.70
N ARG A 10 13.99 15.85 -8.43
CA ARG A 10 13.25 14.74 -9.07
C ARG A 10 13.65 13.43 -8.41
N PHE A 11 12.65 12.64 -8.07
CA PHE A 11 12.80 11.34 -7.42
C PHE A 11 12.25 10.24 -8.33
N ASN A 12 12.79 9.02 -8.17
CA ASN A 12 12.33 7.86 -8.95
C ASN A 12 10.92 7.42 -8.54
N CYS A 13 10.56 7.60 -7.27
CA CYS A 13 9.19 7.46 -6.80
C CYS A 13 8.87 8.47 -5.69
N VAL A 14 7.57 8.63 -5.41
CA VAL A 14 7.08 9.54 -4.36
C VAL A 14 7.68 9.21 -2.99
N TRP A 15 7.85 7.93 -2.68
CA TRP A 15 8.38 7.51 -1.39
C TRP A 15 9.86 7.83 -1.21
N ASP A 16 10.65 7.91 -2.28
CA ASP A 16 12.05 8.37 -2.19
C ASP A 16 12.12 9.89 -1.85
N ALA A 17 11.03 10.63 -2.04
CA ALA A 17 10.92 12.05 -1.69
C ALA A 17 10.33 12.29 -0.29
N LEU A 18 9.57 11.33 0.23
CA LEU A 18 8.80 11.48 1.47
C LEU A 18 9.46 10.78 2.68
N GLU A 19 10.22 9.71 2.46
CA GLU A 19 10.79 8.91 3.53
C GLU A 19 12.25 9.29 3.80
N ASP A 20 12.67 9.19 5.06
CA ASP A 20 14.02 9.58 5.50
C ASP A 20 15.09 8.58 5.02
N THR A 21 14.71 7.31 4.85
CA THR A 21 15.64 6.24 4.45
C THR A 21 15.17 5.47 3.20
N PRO A 22 16.11 4.96 2.38
CA PRO A 22 15.78 4.08 1.26
C PRO A 22 14.99 2.83 1.67
N GLN A 23 15.21 2.32 2.88
CA GLN A 23 14.53 1.16 3.45
C GLN A 23 13.06 1.46 3.74
N GLU A 24 12.76 2.61 4.34
CA GLU A 24 11.40 3.08 4.58
C GLU A 24 10.67 3.34 3.25
N ALA A 25 11.34 4.00 2.30
CA ALA A 25 10.80 4.21 0.95
C ALA A 25 10.45 2.89 0.25
N ALA A 26 11.33 1.88 0.35
CA ALA A 26 11.06 0.54 -0.17
C ALA A 26 9.86 -0.13 0.51
N ASN A 27 9.75 0.00 1.84
CA ASN A 27 8.64 -0.54 2.61
C ASN A 27 7.30 0.11 2.21
N MET A 28 7.27 1.44 2.08
CA MET A 28 6.09 2.18 1.66
C MET A 28 5.69 1.89 0.22
N ARG A 29 6.65 1.74 -0.70
CA ARG A 29 6.37 1.28 -2.07
C ARG A 29 5.62 -0.04 -2.09
N LEU A 30 6.10 -1.04 -1.35
CA LEU A 30 5.46 -2.36 -1.31
C LEU A 30 4.09 -2.30 -0.63
N ARG A 31 3.98 -1.64 0.53
CA ARG A 31 2.72 -1.50 1.26
C ARG A 31 1.66 -0.75 0.45
N SER A 32 2.03 0.35 -0.18
CA SER A 32 1.09 1.15 -0.99
C SER A 32 0.57 0.35 -2.18
N LYS A 33 1.45 -0.34 -2.91
CA LYS A 33 1.03 -1.21 -4.02
C LYS A 33 0.06 -2.30 -3.55
N LEU A 34 0.41 -3.03 -2.48
CA LEU A 34 -0.42 -4.12 -2.00
C LEU A 34 -1.77 -3.63 -1.44
N LEU A 35 -1.77 -2.51 -0.71
CA LEU A 35 -2.99 -1.91 -0.18
C LEU A 35 -3.93 -1.44 -1.30
N LEU A 36 -3.39 -0.86 -2.38
CA LEU A 36 -4.17 -0.42 -3.53
C LEU A 36 -4.84 -1.59 -4.26
N GLU A 37 -4.08 -2.65 -4.55
CA GLU A 37 -4.64 -3.86 -5.19
C GLU A 37 -5.69 -4.54 -4.30
N LEU A 38 -5.43 -4.62 -2.99
CA LEU A 38 -6.38 -5.16 -2.03
C LEU A 38 -7.66 -4.31 -1.97
N CYS A 39 -7.55 -2.98 -1.93
CA CYS A 39 -8.70 -2.08 -2.00
C CYS A 39 -9.52 -2.30 -3.27
N SER A 40 -8.85 -2.39 -4.42
CA SER A 40 -9.49 -2.62 -5.71
C SER A 40 -10.27 -3.95 -5.71
N THR A 41 -9.62 -5.01 -5.25
CA THR A 41 -10.21 -6.36 -5.16
C THR A 41 -11.43 -6.41 -4.24
N ILE A 42 -11.35 -5.76 -3.07
CA ILE A 42 -12.50 -5.71 -2.15
C ILE A 42 -13.66 -4.95 -2.77
N ARG A 43 -13.39 -3.82 -3.45
CA ARG A 43 -14.42 -3.00 -4.09
C ARG A 43 -15.11 -3.73 -5.24
N SER A 44 -14.40 -4.63 -5.95
CA SER A 44 -14.99 -5.42 -7.03
C SER A 44 -15.90 -6.55 -6.55
N TRP A 45 -15.99 -6.81 -5.23
CA TRP A 45 -16.93 -7.81 -4.71
C TRP A 45 -18.38 -7.32 -4.68
N GLU A 46 -18.62 -6.01 -4.81
CA GLU A 46 -19.95 -5.40 -4.73
C GLU A 46 -20.73 -5.75 -3.45
N LEU A 47 -20.01 -6.08 -2.38
CA LEU A 47 -20.55 -6.39 -1.06
C LEU A 47 -20.67 -5.14 -0.19
N SER A 48 -21.55 -5.19 0.80
CA SER A 48 -21.52 -4.21 1.89
C SER A 48 -20.21 -4.31 2.68
N GLN A 49 -19.83 -3.24 3.38
CA GLN A 49 -18.65 -3.26 4.24
C GLN A 49 -18.73 -4.35 5.32
N THR A 50 -19.92 -4.63 5.86
CA THR A 50 -20.11 -5.69 6.85
C THR A 50 -19.78 -7.07 6.27
N GLU A 51 -20.30 -7.38 5.09
CA GLU A 51 -20.08 -8.67 4.42
C GLU A 51 -18.63 -8.84 3.97
N ALA A 52 -18.02 -7.77 3.43
CA ALA A 52 -16.61 -7.78 3.05
C ALA A 52 -15.69 -7.98 4.28
N ALA A 53 -16.02 -7.36 5.42
CA ALA A 53 -15.26 -7.53 6.66
C ALA A 53 -15.38 -8.97 7.17
N GLN A 54 -16.58 -9.55 7.15
CA GLN A 54 -16.81 -10.94 7.51
C GLN A 54 -16.07 -11.90 6.59
N ARG A 55 -16.09 -11.67 5.27
CA ARG A 55 -15.38 -12.48 4.28
C ARG A 55 -13.86 -12.47 4.50
N LEU A 56 -13.31 -11.32 4.88
CA LEU A 56 -11.89 -11.16 5.23
C LEU A 56 -11.54 -11.63 6.63
N GLY A 57 -12.54 -11.99 7.47
CA GLY A 57 -12.31 -12.37 8.87
C GLY A 57 -11.81 -11.22 9.76
N ILE A 58 -12.17 -9.97 9.43
CA ILE A 58 -11.76 -8.77 10.18
C ILE A 58 -12.96 -7.95 10.67
N SER A 59 -12.70 -6.99 11.54
CA SER A 59 -13.72 -6.04 11.99
C SER A 59 -14.04 -4.98 10.92
N GLN A 60 -15.25 -4.44 10.94
CA GLN A 60 -15.64 -3.34 10.03
C GLN A 60 -14.74 -2.10 10.15
N PRO A 61 -14.32 -1.63 11.35
CA PRO A 61 -13.38 -0.51 11.45
C PRO A 61 -12.04 -0.80 10.77
N ARG A 62 -11.53 -2.04 10.89
CA ARG A 62 -10.29 -2.48 10.22
C ARG A 62 -10.47 -2.48 8.71
N LEU A 63 -11.61 -2.95 8.20
CA LEU A 63 -11.93 -2.87 6.77
C LEU A 63 -11.98 -1.41 6.30
N ASN A 64 -12.60 -0.52 7.07
CA ASN A 64 -12.69 0.89 6.73
C ASN A 64 -11.30 1.55 6.66
N ASP A 65 -10.37 1.17 7.56
CA ASP A 65 -8.98 1.60 7.49
C ASP A 65 -8.29 1.13 6.20
N VAL A 66 -8.54 -0.10 5.75
CA VAL A 66 -8.04 -0.62 4.46
C VAL A 66 -8.61 0.24 3.32
N LEU A 67 -9.94 0.35 3.22
CA LEU A 67 -10.63 1.01 2.10
C LEU A 67 -10.33 2.51 1.99
N ASN A 68 -9.99 3.17 3.10
CA ASN A 68 -9.55 4.58 3.13
C ASN A 68 -8.04 4.75 2.95
N GLY A 69 -7.30 3.68 2.66
CA GLY A 69 -5.87 3.76 2.38
C GLY A 69 -5.02 4.18 3.58
N LYS A 70 -5.42 3.84 4.82
CA LYS A 70 -4.67 4.16 6.05
C LYS A 70 -3.39 3.32 6.17
N ILE A 71 -2.45 3.54 5.26
CA ILE A 71 -1.26 2.73 5.06
C ILE A 71 -0.44 2.56 6.33
N ASP A 72 -0.36 3.60 7.17
CA ASP A 72 0.33 3.64 8.46
C ASP A 72 -0.15 2.57 9.44
N LYS A 73 -1.42 2.15 9.36
CA LYS A 73 -2.05 1.16 10.26
C LYS A 73 -1.80 -0.31 9.89
N PHE A 74 -1.15 -0.57 8.75
CA PHE A 74 -0.96 -1.93 8.24
C PHE A 74 0.50 -2.21 7.93
N SER A 75 1.12 -3.13 8.66
CA SER A 75 2.42 -3.69 8.25
C SER A 75 2.31 -4.41 6.90
N LEU A 76 3.44 -4.61 6.22
CA LEU A 76 3.48 -5.41 4.99
C LEU A 76 2.91 -6.81 5.22
N ASP A 77 3.30 -7.46 6.31
CA ASP A 77 2.78 -8.78 6.71
C ASP A 77 1.26 -8.79 6.89
N ALA A 78 0.69 -7.78 7.55
CA ALA A 78 -0.76 -7.67 7.71
C ALA A 78 -1.48 -7.55 6.35
N LEU A 79 -0.91 -6.81 5.40
CA LEU A 79 -1.46 -6.69 4.05
C LEU A 79 -1.35 -8.00 3.26
N VAL A 80 -0.26 -8.76 3.43
CA VAL A 80 -0.11 -10.10 2.83
C VAL A 80 -1.17 -11.05 3.36
N ASN A 81 -1.38 -11.08 4.69
CA ASN A 81 -2.40 -11.93 5.32
C ASN A 81 -3.83 -11.56 4.86
N LEU A 82 -4.14 -10.27 4.73
CA LEU A 82 -5.42 -9.82 4.19
C LEU A 82 -5.59 -10.16 2.71
N SER A 83 -4.52 -10.09 1.93
CA SER A 83 -4.53 -10.46 0.50
C SER A 83 -4.79 -11.95 0.34
N ALA A 84 -4.21 -12.80 1.20
CA ALA A 84 -4.51 -14.23 1.23
C ALA A 84 -5.98 -14.50 1.58
N ALA A 85 -6.54 -13.79 2.58
CA ALA A 85 -7.97 -13.86 2.91
C ALA A 85 -8.88 -13.37 1.78
N ALA A 86 -8.38 -12.46 0.93
CA ALA A 86 -9.05 -12.00 -0.29
C ALA A 86 -8.88 -12.96 -1.48
N HIS A 87 -8.20 -14.10 -1.31
CA HIS A 87 -7.81 -15.04 -2.37
C HIS A 87 -6.95 -14.40 -3.48
N MET A 88 -6.14 -13.41 -3.12
CA MET A 88 -5.15 -12.81 -4.02
C MET A 88 -3.83 -13.56 -3.89
N ASN A 89 -3.26 -14.01 -5.01
CA ASN A 89 -1.88 -14.49 -5.04
C ASN A 89 -0.92 -13.29 -5.01
N VAL A 90 -0.01 -13.29 -4.04
CA VAL A 90 1.02 -12.25 -3.88
C VAL A 90 2.38 -12.91 -4.05
N ASP A 91 3.11 -12.50 -5.08
CA ASP A 91 4.47 -12.96 -5.36
C ASP A 91 5.44 -11.79 -5.38
N ILE A 92 6.68 -12.06 -4.97
CA ILE A 92 7.80 -11.11 -5.08
C ILE A 92 8.77 -11.66 -6.11
N CYS A 93 8.90 -10.94 -7.23
CA CYS A 93 9.81 -11.28 -8.30
C CYS A 93 11.05 -10.39 -8.25
N PHE A 94 12.22 -11.00 -8.32
CA PHE A 94 13.49 -10.29 -8.47
C PHE A 94 13.88 -10.30 -9.95
N SER A 95 13.80 -9.15 -10.60
CA SER A 95 14.47 -8.95 -11.88
C SER A 95 15.92 -8.55 -11.61
N ALA A 96 16.88 -9.22 -12.25
CA ALA A 96 18.26 -8.77 -12.20
C ALA A 96 18.35 -7.31 -12.66
N SER A 97 18.94 -6.44 -11.84
CA SER A 97 19.36 -5.13 -12.33
C SER A 97 20.57 -5.37 -13.25
N PRO A 98 20.60 -4.84 -14.48
CA PRO A 98 21.81 -4.90 -15.28
C PRO A 98 22.95 -4.24 -14.48
N ALA A 99 24.08 -4.93 -14.45
CA ALA A 99 25.30 -4.50 -13.79
C ALA A 99 25.84 -3.18 -14.38
#